data_AF-A0A9D6ZYJ8-F1
#
_entry.id   AF-A0A9D6ZYJ8-F1
#
_cell.length_a   1.000
_cell.length_b   1.000
_cell.length_c   1.000
_cell.angle_alpha   90.00
_cell.angle_beta   90.00
_cell.angle_gamma   90.00
#
_symmetry.space_group_name_H-M   'P 1'
#
loop_
_entity.id
_entity.type
_entity.pdbx_description
1 polymer ?
#
loop_
_entity_poly.entity_id
_entity_poly.type
_entity_poly.pdbx_seq_one_letter_code
_entity_poly.pdbx_strand_id
1 'polypeptide(L)'
;MKKFALLALIALALIVVACAAPTPEPTKAPPTAAPTLVPATKAPEATKPAATTAPVATKAPEPTKAVAPTAGRPIKVGLLTDQTGALAIYGPMLENGFALGLDYATGGTNTVAGRPIQVIVKDTASKPDVGTQVARDLLEKENVDMLVGVPSSGVALGVNELAKQYKKIYIAQPAAATEITGKNFNPYVFRTGRSNEQDALASGAALNKLGKTFVQIAPDYAFGYGSATGFY
;
A
#
# COMPACT_ATOMS: atom_id res chain seq x y z
N MET A 1 42.98 51.91 -2.14
CA MET A 1 42.57 50.79 -1.25
C MET A 1 41.20 50.19 -1.59
N LYS A 2 40.14 50.97 -1.88
CA LYS A 2 38.80 50.42 -2.19
C LYS A 2 38.66 49.62 -3.51
N LYS A 3 39.47 49.92 -4.55
CA LYS A 3 39.41 49.19 -5.84
C LYS A 3 40.04 47.79 -5.80
N PHE A 4 41.04 47.57 -4.94
CA PHE A 4 41.67 46.25 -4.77
C PHE A 4 40.79 45.27 -3.97
N ALA A 5 40.03 45.77 -2.99
CA ALA A 5 39.08 44.95 -2.23
C ALA A 5 37.92 44.44 -3.09
N LEU A 6 37.44 45.24 -4.06
CA LEU A 6 36.36 44.85 -4.96
C LEU A 6 36.80 43.80 -6.01
N LEU A 7 38.03 43.91 -6.51
CA LEU A 7 38.62 42.91 -7.42
C LEU A 7 38.92 41.59 -6.69
N ALA A 8 39.34 41.62 -5.43
CA ALA A 8 39.55 40.42 -4.61
C ALA A 8 38.23 39.70 -4.29
N LEU A 9 37.13 40.43 -4.07
CA LEU A 9 35.79 39.86 -3.84
C LEU A 9 35.20 39.22 -5.11
N ILE A 10 35.45 39.79 -6.30
CA ILE A 10 35.02 39.21 -7.58
C ILE A 10 35.85 37.95 -7.93
N ALA A 11 37.16 37.96 -7.65
CA ALA A 11 38.00 36.78 -7.83
C ALA A 11 37.63 35.63 -6.88
N LEU A 12 37.25 35.94 -5.63
CA LEU A 12 36.81 34.94 -4.66
C LEU A 12 35.43 34.35 -5.00
N ALA A 13 34.52 35.14 -5.58
CA ALA A 13 33.23 34.66 -6.07
C ALA A 13 33.35 33.72 -7.30
N LEU A 14 34.38 33.90 -8.14
CA LEU A 14 34.64 33.02 -9.29
C LEU A 14 35.30 31.69 -8.90
N ILE A 15 36.03 31.63 -7.79
CA ILE A 15 36.69 30.40 -7.32
C ILE A 15 35.68 29.44 -6.64
N VAL A 16 34.63 29.96 -6.01
CA VAL A 16 33.58 29.12 -5.37
C VAL A 16 32.69 28.42 -6.39
N VAL A 17 32.58 28.93 -7.62
CA VAL A 17 31.79 28.31 -8.71
C VAL A 17 32.51 27.11 -9.35
N ALA A 18 33.82 26.94 -9.12
CA ALA A 18 34.62 25.90 -9.76
C ALA A 18 34.64 24.54 -9.04
N CYS A 19 33.96 24.39 -7.89
CA CYS A 19 33.97 23.15 -7.09
C CYS A 19 32.63 22.38 -7.07
N ALA A 20 31.69 22.69 -7.95
CA ALA A 20 30.48 21.88 -8.09
C ALA A 20 30.78 20.59 -8.86
N ALA A 21 30.62 19.43 -8.20
CA ALA A 21 30.65 18.13 -8.85
C ALA A 21 29.59 18.07 -9.98
N PRO A 22 29.86 17.35 -11.09
CA PRO A 22 28.90 17.25 -12.18
C PRO A 22 27.59 16.67 -11.69
N THR A 23 26.48 17.37 -11.98
CA THR A 23 25.13 16.86 -11.76
C THR A 23 24.97 15.57 -12.58
N PRO A 24 24.57 14.43 -11.98
CA PRO A 24 24.32 13.22 -12.77
C PRO A 24 23.21 13.50 -13.78
N GLU A 25 23.47 13.22 -15.06
CA GLU A 25 22.44 13.32 -16.09
C GLU A 25 21.26 12.39 -15.76
N PRO A 26 20.01 12.78 -16.09
CA PRO A 26 18.88 11.89 -15.96
C PRO A 26 19.12 10.63 -16.79
N THR A 27 19.13 9.47 -16.13
CA THR A 27 19.18 8.16 -16.81
C THR A 27 18.01 8.07 -17.78
N LYS A 28 18.29 8.11 -19.09
CA LYS A 28 17.26 7.88 -20.11
C LYS A 28 16.71 6.46 -19.94
N ALA A 29 15.43 6.36 -19.60
CA ALA A 29 14.73 5.09 -19.56
C ALA A 29 14.74 4.43 -20.95
N PRO A 30 14.89 3.09 -21.04
CA PRO A 30 14.72 2.38 -22.29
C PRO A 30 13.34 2.64 -22.89
N PRO A 31 13.20 2.70 -24.23
CA PRO A 31 11.90 2.87 -24.87
C PRO A 31 11.00 1.68 -24.51
N THR A 32 9.99 1.94 -23.70
CA THR A 32 8.95 0.95 -23.39
C THR A 32 7.90 1.05 -24.49
N ALA A 33 7.68 -0.04 -25.22
CA ALA A 33 6.64 -0.10 -26.22
C ALA A 33 5.27 0.24 -25.58
N ALA A 34 4.50 1.09 -26.24
CA ALA A 34 3.16 1.45 -25.79
C ALA A 34 2.31 0.17 -25.61
N PRO A 35 1.64 -0.02 -24.46
CA PRO A 35 0.77 -1.17 -24.28
C PRO A 35 -0.42 -1.08 -25.23
N THR A 36 -0.68 -2.17 -25.95
CA THR A 36 -1.89 -2.30 -26.77
C THR A 36 -3.10 -2.36 -25.84
N LEU A 37 -3.99 -1.36 -25.94
CA LEU A 37 -5.23 -1.31 -25.18
C LEU A 37 -6.12 -2.50 -25.60
N VAL A 38 -6.39 -3.41 -24.66
CA VAL A 38 -7.45 -4.41 -24.83
C VAL A 38 -8.79 -3.72 -24.51
N PRO A 39 -9.79 -3.74 -25.41
CA PRO A 39 -11.08 -3.12 -25.14
C PRO A 39 -11.76 -3.77 -23.92
N ALA A 40 -12.36 -2.95 -23.07
CA ALA A 40 -13.13 -3.41 -21.92
C ALA A 40 -14.34 -4.26 -22.38
N THR A 41 -14.34 -5.54 -22.00
CA THR A 41 -15.51 -6.41 -22.18
C THR A 41 -16.62 -5.96 -21.23
N LYS A 42 -17.83 -5.77 -21.77
CA LYS A 42 -19.04 -5.34 -21.05
C LYS A 42 -19.33 -6.29 -19.88
N ALA A 43 -19.59 -5.73 -18.70
CA ALA A 43 -20.06 -6.48 -17.53
C ALA A 43 -21.38 -7.22 -17.85
N PRO A 44 -21.58 -8.46 -17.41
CA PRO A 44 -22.82 -9.18 -17.63
C PRO A 44 -23.96 -8.56 -16.82
N GLU A 45 -25.12 -8.46 -17.47
CA GLU A 45 -26.35 -7.89 -16.92
C GLU A 45 -26.96 -8.85 -15.89
N ALA A 46 -27.32 -8.31 -14.72
CA ALA A 46 -27.86 -9.09 -13.60
C ALA A 46 -29.23 -9.68 -13.96
N THR A 47 -29.33 -11.01 -14.00
CA THR A 47 -30.57 -11.72 -14.27
C THR A 47 -31.46 -11.71 -13.02
N LYS A 48 -32.72 -11.28 -13.19
CA LYS A 48 -33.75 -11.27 -12.15
C LYS A 48 -34.04 -12.70 -11.64
N PRO A 49 -34.13 -12.94 -10.31
CA PRO A 49 -34.49 -14.26 -9.80
C PRO A 49 -35.91 -14.66 -10.18
N ALA A 50 -36.08 -15.90 -10.65
CA ALA A 50 -37.38 -16.51 -10.90
C ALA A 50 -38.13 -16.79 -9.59
N ALA A 51 -39.46 -16.76 -9.65
CA ALA A 51 -40.35 -16.93 -8.52
C ALA A 51 -40.26 -18.35 -7.91
N THR A 52 -40.04 -18.40 -6.60
CA THR A 52 -39.97 -19.61 -5.78
C THR A 52 -41.37 -20.17 -5.49
N THR A 53 -41.61 -21.43 -5.87
CA THR A 53 -42.73 -22.23 -5.36
C THR A 53 -42.46 -22.67 -3.92
N ALA A 54 -43.44 -22.46 -3.03
CA ALA A 54 -43.34 -22.80 -1.61
C ALA A 54 -43.21 -24.33 -1.38
N PRO A 55 -42.26 -24.81 -0.54
CA PRO A 55 -42.26 -26.19 -0.10
C PRO A 55 -43.08 -26.38 1.20
N VAL A 56 -43.64 -27.57 1.29
CA VAL A 56 -44.56 -28.11 2.29
C VAL A 56 -43.93 -28.17 3.70
N ALA A 57 -44.77 -27.94 4.72
CA ALA A 57 -44.41 -27.94 6.13
C ALA A 57 -43.76 -29.27 6.56
N THR A 58 -42.47 -29.21 6.91
CA THR A 58 -41.70 -30.31 7.51
C THR A 58 -41.58 -30.05 9.01
N LYS A 59 -41.76 -31.11 9.80
CA LYS A 59 -41.76 -31.13 11.28
C LYS A 59 -40.49 -30.47 11.85
N ALA A 60 -40.66 -29.60 12.85
CA ALA A 60 -39.58 -28.84 13.48
C ALA A 60 -38.50 -29.77 14.07
N PRO A 61 -37.21 -29.56 13.78
CA PRO A 61 -36.12 -30.29 14.41
C PRO A 61 -36.02 -29.90 15.89
N GLU A 62 -35.75 -30.87 16.75
CA GLU A 62 -35.44 -30.66 18.17
C GLU A 62 -34.22 -29.74 18.33
N PRO A 63 -34.15 -28.93 19.40
CA PRO A 63 -33.06 -27.99 19.61
C PRO A 63 -31.74 -28.76 19.80
N THR A 64 -30.93 -28.80 18.76
CA THR A 64 -29.53 -29.21 18.85
C THR A 64 -28.85 -28.31 19.86
N LYS A 65 -28.38 -28.89 20.98
CA LYS A 65 -27.51 -28.20 21.95
C LYS A 65 -26.40 -27.50 21.16
N ALA A 66 -26.39 -26.16 21.22
CA ALA A 66 -25.33 -25.36 20.66
C ALA A 66 -24.00 -25.83 21.29
N VAL A 67 -23.14 -26.44 20.48
CA VAL A 67 -21.76 -26.67 20.87
C VAL A 67 -21.14 -25.30 21.05
N ALA A 68 -20.86 -24.92 22.30
CA ALA A 68 -20.13 -23.70 22.60
C ALA A 68 -18.83 -23.74 21.78
N PRO A 69 -18.49 -22.68 21.02
CA PRO A 69 -17.28 -22.69 20.22
C PRO A 69 -16.10 -22.86 21.15
N THR A 70 -15.37 -23.97 21.01
CA THR A 70 -14.05 -24.12 21.62
C THR A 70 -13.23 -22.93 21.17
N ALA A 71 -12.84 -22.04 22.09
CA ALA A 71 -12.06 -20.86 21.74
C ALA A 71 -10.77 -21.31 21.04
N GLY A 72 -10.76 -21.22 19.71
CA GLY A 72 -9.60 -21.59 18.90
C GLY A 72 -8.41 -20.69 19.23
N ARG A 73 -7.20 -21.07 18.77
CA ARG A 73 -6.00 -20.25 18.98
C ARG A 73 -6.23 -18.79 18.54
N PRO A 74 -5.59 -17.80 19.19
CA PRO A 74 -5.69 -16.40 18.79
C PRO A 74 -5.43 -16.20 17.29
N ILE A 75 -6.13 -15.24 16.70
CA ILE A 75 -5.87 -14.80 15.32
C ILE A 75 -4.75 -13.75 15.40
N LYS A 76 -3.58 -14.09 14.85
CA LYS A 76 -2.42 -13.21 14.90
C LYS A 76 -2.35 -12.34 13.64
N VAL A 77 -2.29 -11.03 13.82
CA VAL A 77 -2.16 -10.03 12.76
C VAL A 77 -0.81 -9.34 12.89
N GLY A 78 0.02 -9.42 11.85
CA GLY A 78 1.24 -8.63 11.75
C GLY A 78 0.94 -7.27 11.15
N LEU A 79 1.04 -6.20 11.94
CA LEU A 79 0.84 -4.83 11.49
C LEU A 79 2.20 -4.20 11.17
N LEU A 80 2.51 -4.08 9.89
CA LEU A 80 3.71 -3.43 9.38
C LEU A 80 3.44 -1.93 9.23
N THR A 81 4.24 -1.12 9.89
CA THR A 81 4.07 0.33 9.93
C THR A 81 5.42 1.05 9.85
N ASP A 82 5.40 2.37 9.72
CA ASP A 82 6.59 3.21 9.77
C ASP A 82 6.52 4.05 11.06
N GLN A 83 7.15 3.56 12.13
CA GLN A 83 7.33 4.32 13.38
C GLN A 83 8.54 5.24 13.30
N THR A 84 9.52 4.86 12.47
CA THR A 84 10.70 5.66 12.14
C THR A 84 10.85 5.80 10.61
N GLY A 85 11.84 6.58 10.19
CA GLY A 85 12.15 6.78 8.77
C GLY A 85 11.32 7.87 8.10
N ALA A 86 11.35 7.90 6.76
CA ALA A 86 10.83 9.01 5.96
C ALA A 86 9.30 9.16 6.05
N LEU A 87 8.57 8.10 6.38
CA LEU A 87 7.11 8.09 6.48
C LEU A 87 6.62 7.90 7.93
N ALA A 88 7.47 8.20 8.94
CA ALA A 88 7.16 8.03 10.37
C ALA A 88 5.83 8.69 10.81
N ILE A 89 5.42 9.78 10.13
CA ILE A 89 4.14 10.45 10.38
C ILE A 89 2.93 9.52 10.19
N TYR A 90 3.04 8.51 9.32
CA TYR A 90 1.97 7.54 9.10
C TYR A 90 1.87 6.49 10.21
N GLY A 91 2.92 6.27 11.00
CA GLY A 91 2.99 5.22 12.01
C GLY A 91 1.81 5.27 12.99
N PRO A 92 1.68 6.36 13.77
CA PRO A 92 0.58 6.53 14.71
C PRO A 92 -0.79 6.54 14.03
N MET A 93 -0.90 7.08 12.81
CA MET A 93 -2.16 7.12 12.07
C MET A 93 -2.65 5.72 11.71
N LEU A 94 -1.74 4.86 11.24
CA LEU A 94 -2.04 3.49 10.85
C LEU A 94 -2.39 2.63 12.06
N GLU A 95 -1.59 2.71 13.12
CA GLU A 95 -1.83 1.94 14.35
C GLU A 95 -3.14 2.33 15.03
N ASN A 96 -3.38 3.63 15.21
CA ASN A 96 -4.61 4.12 15.83
C ASN A 96 -5.84 3.81 14.96
N GLY A 97 -5.74 4.02 13.64
CA GLY A 97 -6.83 3.73 12.72
C GLY A 97 -7.18 2.23 12.69
N PHE A 98 -6.17 1.37 12.70
CA PHE A 98 -6.37 -0.08 12.76
C PHE A 98 -7.00 -0.51 14.09
N ALA A 99 -6.51 -0.01 15.22
CA ALA A 99 -7.06 -0.30 16.53
C ALA A 99 -8.52 0.15 16.67
N LEU A 100 -8.84 1.38 16.24
CA LEU A 100 -10.23 1.89 16.23
C LEU A 100 -11.14 1.08 15.31
N GLY A 101 -10.64 0.67 14.14
CA GLY A 101 -11.39 -0.20 13.23
C GLY A 101 -11.70 -1.56 13.83
N LEU A 102 -10.74 -2.17 14.52
CA LEU A 102 -10.95 -3.43 15.26
C LEU A 102 -11.94 -3.27 16.41
N ASP A 103 -11.80 -2.20 17.19
CA ASP A 103 -12.71 -1.88 18.29
C ASP A 103 -14.15 -1.75 17.78
N TYR A 104 -14.36 -0.93 16.74
CA TYR A 104 -15.66 -0.77 16.10
C TYR A 104 -16.22 -2.08 15.55
N ALA A 105 -15.42 -2.84 14.80
CA ALA A 105 -15.87 -4.09 14.16
C ALA A 105 -16.19 -5.20 15.16
N THR A 106 -15.59 -5.17 16.36
CA THR A 106 -15.76 -6.20 17.39
C THR A 106 -16.62 -5.74 18.57
N GLY A 107 -17.14 -4.51 18.55
CA GLY A 107 -17.85 -3.92 19.70
C GLY A 107 -16.97 -3.82 20.94
N GLY A 108 -15.66 -3.59 20.76
CA GLY A 108 -14.64 -3.50 21.81
C GLY A 108 -14.17 -4.84 22.39
N THR A 109 -14.65 -5.96 21.88
CA THR A 109 -14.27 -7.28 22.40
C THR A 109 -12.94 -7.79 21.89
N ASN A 110 -12.41 -7.21 20.79
CA ASN A 110 -11.24 -7.70 20.06
C ASN A 110 -11.28 -9.21 19.80
N THR A 111 -12.48 -9.76 19.61
CA THR A 111 -12.74 -11.18 19.46
C THR A 111 -13.62 -11.41 18.24
N VAL A 112 -13.30 -12.42 17.44
CA VAL A 112 -14.12 -12.83 16.28
C VAL A 112 -14.26 -14.34 16.27
N ALA A 113 -15.48 -14.83 16.07
CA ALA A 113 -15.80 -16.26 16.11
C ALA A 113 -15.26 -16.98 17.38
N GLY A 114 -15.30 -16.30 18.54
CA GLY A 114 -14.80 -16.83 19.82
C GLY A 114 -13.27 -16.89 19.93
N ARG A 115 -12.53 -16.28 19.00
CA ARG A 115 -11.05 -16.25 19.00
C ARG A 115 -10.57 -14.82 19.23
N PRO A 116 -9.65 -14.58 20.19
CA PRO A 116 -9.09 -13.25 20.41
C PRO A 116 -8.16 -12.86 19.25
N ILE A 117 -8.16 -11.58 18.89
CA ILE A 117 -7.26 -11.00 17.90
C ILE A 117 -6.00 -10.49 18.63
N GLN A 118 -4.82 -10.91 18.17
CA GLN A 118 -3.53 -10.43 18.65
C GLN A 118 -2.82 -9.67 17.55
N VAL A 119 -2.55 -8.39 17.79
CA VAL A 119 -1.86 -7.52 16.84
C VAL A 119 -0.40 -7.40 17.25
N ILE A 120 0.51 -7.68 16.33
CA ILE A 120 1.96 -7.56 16.52
C ILE A 120 2.46 -6.49 15.56
N VAL A 121 2.88 -5.36 16.13
CA VAL A 121 3.37 -4.21 15.36
C VAL A 121 4.85 -4.36 15.06
N LYS A 122 5.27 -4.04 13.84
CA LYS A 122 6.69 -3.94 13.45
C LYS A 122 6.94 -2.68 12.63
N ASP A 123 7.97 -1.94 13.03
CA ASP A 123 8.50 -0.79 12.30
C ASP A 123 9.33 -1.25 11.09
N THR A 124 9.06 -0.68 9.92
CA THR A 124 9.84 -0.93 8.70
C THR A 124 10.86 0.15 8.40
N ALA A 125 10.87 1.24 9.18
CA ALA A 125 11.74 2.40 9.01
C ALA A 125 11.66 3.02 7.60
N SER A 126 10.55 2.82 6.89
CA SER A 126 10.35 3.12 5.46
C SER A 126 11.37 2.48 4.50
N LYS A 127 12.08 1.43 4.93
CA LYS A 127 13.19 0.81 4.20
C LYS A 127 12.83 -0.59 3.67
N PRO A 128 12.92 -0.86 2.35
CA PRO A 128 12.50 -2.14 1.76
C PRO A 128 13.17 -3.39 2.34
N ASP A 129 14.46 -3.32 2.62
CA ASP A 129 15.25 -4.40 3.22
C ASP A 129 14.78 -4.70 4.67
N VAL A 130 14.64 -3.65 5.49
CA VAL A 130 14.15 -3.77 6.87
C VAL A 130 12.73 -4.32 6.88
N GLY A 131 11.84 -3.76 6.06
CA GLY A 131 10.44 -4.18 5.99
C GLY A 131 10.25 -5.63 5.54
N THR A 132 11.03 -6.09 4.56
CA THR A 132 11.02 -7.50 4.14
C THR A 132 11.51 -8.41 5.26
N GLN A 133 12.55 -8.01 6.00
CA GLN A 133 13.06 -8.78 7.13
C GLN A 133 12.03 -8.90 8.26
N VAL A 134 11.43 -7.79 8.70
CA VAL A 134 10.46 -7.84 9.81
C VAL A 134 9.15 -8.52 9.41
N ALA A 135 8.75 -8.43 8.14
CA ALA A 135 7.61 -9.20 7.61
C ALA A 135 7.89 -10.71 7.62
N ARG A 136 9.10 -11.12 7.22
CA ARG A 136 9.52 -12.52 7.32
C ARG A 136 9.53 -13.00 8.77
N ASP A 137 10.05 -12.20 9.70
CA ASP A 137 10.02 -12.52 11.13
C ASP A 137 8.59 -12.71 11.66
N LEU A 138 7.64 -11.85 11.23
CA LEU A 138 6.22 -12.02 11.57
C LEU A 138 5.66 -13.35 11.03
N LEU A 139 6.03 -13.73 9.82
CA LEU A 139 5.55 -14.95 9.17
C LEU A 139 6.16 -16.22 9.79
N GLU A 140 7.46 -16.22 10.05
CA GLU A 140 8.21 -17.41 10.47
C GLU A 140 8.28 -17.57 11.98
N LYS A 141 8.61 -16.50 12.71
CA LYS A 141 8.84 -16.54 14.15
C LYS A 141 7.52 -16.35 14.90
N GLU A 142 6.79 -15.30 14.56
CA GLU A 142 5.52 -15.00 15.24
C GLU A 142 4.35 -15.83 14.75
N ASN A 143 4.49 -16.48 13.58
CA ASN A 143 3.48 -17.32 12.96
C ASN A 143 2.14 -16.57 12.76
N VAL A 144 2.20 -15.35 12.22
CA VAL A 144 0.99 -14.57 11.98
C VAL A 144 0.06 -15.23 10.95
N ASP A 145 -1.23 -15.01 11.12
CA ASP A 145 -2.27 -15.50 10.20
C ASP A 145 -2.42 -14.58 8.97
N MET A 146 -2.15 -13.29 9.14
CA MET A 146 -2.16 -12.30 8.06
C MET A 146 -1.24 -11.12 8.35
N LEU A 147 -0.90 -10.39 7.29
CA LEU A 147 -0.15 -9.14 7.33
C LEU A 147 -1.07 -7.97 6.92
N VAL A 148 -0.89 -6.82 7.56
CA VAL A 148 -1.56 -5.56 7.24
C VAL A 148 -0.51 -4.46 7.24
N GLY A 149 -0.57 -3.52 6.31
CA GLY A 149 0.43 -2.46 6.15
C GLY A 149 0.88 -2.31 4.70
N VAL A 150 1.85 -1.51 4.33
CA VAL A 150 2.72 -0.62 5.10
C VAL A 150 2.75 0.74 4.36
N PRO A 151 3.12 1.88 4.99
CA PRO A 151 3.14 3.18 4.32
C PRO A 151 4.02 3.25 3.06
N SER A 152 5.23 2.70 3.12
CA SER A 152 6.14 2.73 1.97
C SER A 152 5.70 1.77 0.88
N SER A 153 5.42 2.30 -0.32
CA SER A 153 5.11 1.47 -1.49
C SER A 153 6.28 0.58 -1.92
N GLY A 154 7.54 1.01 -1.69
CA GLY A 154 8.70 0.17 -1.96
C GLY A 154 8.77 -1.04 -1.04
N VAL A 155 8.47 -0.84 0.25
CA VAL A 155 8.39 -1.94 1.23
C VAL A 155 7.24 -2.88 0.87
N ALA A 156 6.06 -2.33 0.57
CA ALA A 156 4.87 -3.11 0.23
C ALA A 156 5.09 -4.07 -0.94
N LEU A 157 5.90 -3.69 -1.95
CA LEU A 157 6.24 -4.59 -3.06
C LEU A 157 7.04 -5.83 -2.61
N GLY A 158 7.94 -5.68 -1.64
CA GLY A 158 8.65 -6.82 -1.04
C GLY A 158 7.72 -7.70 -0.19
N VAL A 159 6.86 -7.08 0.61
CA VAL A 159 5.86 -7.79 1.44
C VAL A 159 4.86 -8.55 0.56
N ASN A 160 4.45 -7.98 -0.57
CA ASN A 160 3.57 -8.61 -1.56
C ASN A 160 4.13 -9.95 -2.07
N GLU A 161 5.43 -10.00 -2.34
CA GLU A 161 6.11 -11.22 -2.79
C GLU A 161 6.21 -12.25 -1.66
N LEU A 162 6.47 -11.82 -0.41
CA LEU A 162 6.41 -12.73 0.75
C LEU A 162 5.00 -13.30 0.95
N ALA A 163 3.96 -12.48 0.86
CA ALA A 163 2.57 -12.93 1.00
C ALA A 163 2.25 -14.06 0.00
N LYS A 164 2.71 -13.92 -1.24
CA LYS A 164 2.62 -14.94 -2.28
C LYS A 164 3.39 -16.21 -1.93
N GLN A 165 4.65 -16.09 -1.49
CA GLN A 165 5.50 -17.24 -1.16
C GLN A 165 4.96 -18.05 0.02
N TYR A 166 4.54 -17.37 1.10
CA TYR A 166 4.03 -18.01 2.31
C TYR A 166 2.54 -18.35 2.24
N LYS A 167 1.85 -17.95 1.15
CA LYS A 167 0.41 -18.15 0.97
C LYS A 167 -0.40 -17.52 2.11
N LYS A 168 -0.04 -16.31 2.50
CA LYS A 168 -0.62 -15.58 3.63
C LYS A 168 -1.32 -14.33 3.15
N ILE A 169 -2.50 -14.08 3.73
CA ILE A 169 -3.28 -12.89 3.42
C ILE A 169 -2.46 -11.65 3.76
N TYR A 170 -2.39 -10.72 2.81
CA TYR A 170 -1.77 -9.43 2.99
C TYR A 170 -2.72 -8.32 2.53
N ILE A 171 -3.04 -7.41 3.46
CA ILE A 171 -3.84 -6.22 3.18
C ILE A 171 -2.89 -5.02 3.06
N ALA A 172 -2.65 -4.60 1.82
CA ALA A 172 -1.84 -3.45 1.48
C ALA A 172 -2.54 -2.14 1.84
N GLN A 173 -1.95 -1.37 2.77
CA GLN A 173 -2.43 -0.03 3.15
C GLN A 173 -1.32 0.76 3.88
N PRO A 174 -1.11 2.06 3.62
CA PRO A 174 -1.66 2.89 2.54
C PRO A 174 -0.84 2.85 1.24
N ALA A 175 0.14 1.95 1.11
CA ALA A 175 0.95 1.82 -0.10
C ALA A 175 0.11 1.78 -1.39
N ALA A 176 0.53 2.57 -2.37
CA ALA A 176 -0.29 2.88 -3.53
C ALA A 176 0.35 2.54 -4.88
N ALA A 177 1.55 1.97 -4.90
CA ALA A 177 2.13 1.43 -6.13
C ALA A 177 1.11 0.55 -6.87
N THR A 178 0.85 0.89 -8.13
CA THR A 178 -0.15 0.22 -8.97
C THR A 178 0.15 -1.26 -9.10
N GLU A 179 1.44 -1.61 -9.16
CA GLU A 179 1.95 -2.97 -9.27
C GLU A 179 1.38 -3.94 -8.24
N ILE A 180 1.13 -3.50 -7.00
CA ILE A 180 0.68 -4.36 -5.90
C ILE A 180 -0.56 -5.18 -6.28
N THR A 181 -1.54 -4.52 -6.92
CA THR A 181 -2.79 -5.15 -7.39
C THR A 181 -2.90 -5.17 -8.92
N GLY A 182 -1.89 -4.67 -9.62
CA GLY A 182 -1.73 -4.77 -11.07
C GLY A 182 -0.83 -5.95 -11.43
N LYS A 183 0.32 -5.66 -12.05
CA LYS A 183 1.23 -6.69 -12.61
C LYS A 183 1.78 -7.69 -11.57
N ASN A 184 1.85 -7.31 -10.29
CA ASN A 184 2.33 -8.19 -9.20
C ASN A 184 1.18 -8.76 -8.36
N PHE A 185 -0.06 -8.72 -8.88
CA PHE A 185 -1.20 -9.31 -8.20
C PHE A 185 -1.01 -10.80 -7.89
N ASN A 186 -1.56 -11.23 -6.76
CA ASN A 186 -1.66 -12.64 -6.39
C ASN A 186 -2.91 -12.83 -5.49
N PRO A 187 -3.46 -14.06 -5.38
CA PRO A 187 -4.75 -14.29 -4.72
C PRO A 187 -4.74 -14.08 -3.19
N TYR A 188 -3.56 -13.85 -2.59
CA TYR A 188 -3.46 -13.57 -1.16
C TYR A 188 -3.46 -12.08 -0.84
N VAL A 189 -3.52 -11.20 -1.86
CA VAL A 189 -3.27 -9.77 -1.68
C VAL A 189 -4.51 -8.95 -1.98
N PHE A 190 -4.81 -8.08 -1.03
CA PHE A 190 -5.93 -7.17 -1.04
C PHE A 190 -5.42 -5.76 -0.78
N ARG A 191 -6.11 -4.76 -1.32
CA ARG A 191 -5.83 -3.35 -1.02
C ARG A 191 -7.12 -2.64 -0.65
N THR A 192 -7.09 -1.91 0.44
CA THR A 192 -8.25 -1.11 0.91
C THR A 192 -8.14 0.37 0.52
N GLY A 193 -6.94 0.82 0.16
CA GLY A 193 -6.68 2.18 -0.34
C GLY A 193 -6.62 2.29 -1.85
N ARG A 194 -6.34 3.52 -2.30
CA ARG A 194 -6.19 3.87 -3.72
C ARG A 194 -4.89 3.33 -4.34
N SER A 195 -4.82 3.27 -5.68
CA SER A 195 -3.56 3.20 -6.45
C SER A 195 -3.11 4.56 -6.96
N ASN A 196 -1.84 4.65 -7.34
CA ASN A 196 -1.31 5.73 -8.17
C ASN A 196 -2.09 5.90 -9.48
N GLU A 197 -2.49 4.79 -10.11
CA GLU A 197 -3.31 4.82 -11.32
C GLU A 197 -4.68 5.48 -11.10
N GLN A 198 -5.35 5.18 -9.98
CA GLN A 198 -6.62 5.83 -9.64
C GLN A 198 -6.44 7.33 -9.39
N ASP A 199 -5.33 7.74 -8.76
CA ASP A 199 -5.01 9.16 -8.56
C ASP A 199 -4.73 9.87 -9.88
N ALA A 200 -4.02 9.21 -10.80
CA ALA A 200 -3.68 9.80 -12.09
C ALA A 200 -4.93 9.98 -12.97
N LEU A 201 -5.85 9.00 -12.98
CA LEU A 201 -7.13 9.13 -13.67
C LEU A 201 -7.97 10.30 -13.12
N ALA A 202 -8.06 10.43 -11.79
CA ALA A 202 -8.77 11.52 -11.15
C ALA A 202 -8.11 12.89 -11.40
N SER A 203 -6.78 12.95 -11.26
CA SER A 203 -6.00 14.18 -11.45
C SER A 203 -6.01 14.62 -12.91
N GLY A 204 -5.85 13.70 -13.86
CA GLY A 204 -5.86 13.98 -15.29
C GLY A 204 -7.19 14.61 -15.74
N ALA A 205 -8.32 14.08 -15.25
CA ALA A 205 -9.65 14.65 -15.54
C ALA A 205 -9.80 16.10 -15.05
N ALA A 206 -9.16 16.45 -13.93
CA ALA A 206 -9.15 17.82 -13.40
C ALA A 206 -8.15 18.72 -14.14
N LEU A 207 -6.92 18.25 -14.36
CA LEU A 207 -5.84 19.00 -14.99
C LEU A 207 -6.18 19.40 -16.42
N ASN A 208 -6.86 18.54 -17.19
CA ASN A 208 -7.30 18.85 -18.56
C ASN A 208 -8.21 20.09 -18.66
N LYS A 209 -8.79 20.56 -17.55
CA LYS A 209 -9.59 21.79 -17.49
C LYS A 209 -8.77 23.04 -17.16
N LEU A 210 -7.52 22.89 -16.71
CA LEU A 210 -6.66 23.97 -16.21
C LEU A 210 -5.60 24.41 -17.23
N GLY A 211 -5.22 23.55 -18.18
CA GLY A 211 -4.19 23.89 -19.16
C GLY A 211 -3.80 22.72 -20.05
N LYS A 212 -2.79 22.95 -20.89
CA LYS A 212 -2.24 21.94 -21.83
C LYS A 212 -0.84 21.46 -21.44
N THR A 213 -0.16 22.17 -20.54
CA THR A 213 1.22 21.89 -20.15
C THR A 213 1.30 21.82 -18.63
N PHE A 214 1.92 20.76 -18.12
CA PHE A 214 2.07 20.52 -16.69
C PHE A 214 3.51 20.07 -16.40
N VAL A 215 3.98 20.39 -15.20
CA VAL A 215 5.24 19.87 -14.65
C VAL A 215 4.91 19.08 -13.40
N GLN A 216 5.46 17.88 -13.29
CA GLN A 216 5.30 17.04 -12.12
C GLN A 216 6.63 16.88 -11.39
N ILE A 217 6.56 16.95 -10.05
CA ILE A 217 7.68 16.67 -9.15
C ILE A 217 7.24 15.48 -8.29
N ALA A 218 8.07 14.45 -8.22
CA ALA A 218 7.74 13.21 -7.52
C ALA A 218 8.94 12.71 -6.68
N PRO A 219 8.69 12.03 -5.54
CA PRO A 219 9.74 11.42 -4.74
C PRO A 219 10.37 10.19 -5.43
N ASP A 220 11.66 9.98 -5.22
CA ASP A 220 12.43 8.89 -5.83
C ASP A 220 12.20 7.53 -5.14
N TYR A 221 11.00 6.97 -5.28
CA TYR A 221 10.67 5.60 -4.88
C TYR A 221 9.39 5.11 -5.60
N ALA A 222 9.00 3.85 -5.38
CA ALA A 222 7.90 3.19 -6.09
C ALA A 222 6.60 4.01 -6.18
N PHE A 223 6.21 4.72 -5.13
CA PHE A 223 5.03 5.60 -5.16
C PHE A 223 5.21 6.77 -6.13
N GLY A 224 6.35 7.47 -6.07
CA GLY A 224 6.58 8.64 -6.90
C GLY A 224 6.79 8.29 -8.36
N TYR A 225 7.51 7.20 -8.66
CA TYR A 225 7.62 6.67 -10.02
C TYR A 225 6.25 6.32 -10.61
N GLY A 226 5.44 5.54 -9.89
CA GLY A 226 4.12 5.18 -10.38
C GLY A 226 3.15 6.36 -10.48
N SER A 227 3.32 7.40 -9.66
CA SER A 227 2.54 8.63 -9.77
C SER A 227 2.98 9.47 -10.98
N ALA A 228 4.28 9.48 -11.30
CA ALA A 228 4.84 10.22 -12.43
C ALA A 228 4.48 9.58 -13.78
N THR A 229 4.43 8.25 -13.85
CA THR A 229 4.10 7.52 -15.08
C THR A 229 2.62 7.20 -15.21
N GLY A 230 1.79 7.52 -14.21
CA GLY A 230 0.37 7.24 -14.22
C GLY A 230 -0.46 8.13 -15.15
N PHE A 231 0.08 9.27 -15.58
CA PHE A 231 -0.55 10.16 -16.57
C PHE A 231 -0.25 9.66 -17.98
N TYR A 232 -1.00 8.65 -18.43
CA TYR A 232 -0.96 8.13 -19.80
C TYR A 232 -2.15 8.61 -20.62
#